data_AF-A0A2V7YL90-F1
#
_entry.id   AF-A0A2V7YL90-F1
#
_cell.length_a   1.000
_cell.length_b   1.000
_cell.length_c   1.000
_cell.angle_alpha   90.00
_cell.angle_beta   90.00
_cell.angle_gamma   90.00
#
_symmetry.space_group_name_H-M   'P 1'
#
loop_
_entity.id
_entity.type
_entity.pdbx_description
1 polymer ?
#
loop_
_entity_poly.entity_id
_entity_poly.type
_entity_poly.pdbx_seq_one_letter_code
_entity_poly.pdbx_strand_id
1 'polypeptide(L)' 'MGPIYDERIVGPMREELTRLGFQETRTPDEVDRVLGEKKGTVLVVVNSVCGCAAGMARPAVAMALDHDVKPEKMITV' A
#
# COMPACT_ATOMS: atom_id res chain seq x y z
N MET A 1 -4.21 -6.22 -22.37
CA MET A 1 -2.79 -6.22 -21.99
C MET A 1 -2.66 -7.04 -20.72
N GLY A 2 -1.90 -8.13 -20.72
CA GLY A 2 -1.67 -8.92 -19.50
C GLY A 2 -0.72 -8.19 -18.54
N PRO A 3 -0.66 -8.61 -17.26
CA PRO A 3 0.29 -8.05 -16.31
C PRO A 3 1.74 -8.29 -16.77
N ILE A 4 2.61 -7.28 -16.57
CA ILE A 4 4.02 -7.33 -16.96
C ILE A 4 4.81 -8.32 -16.09
N TYR A 5 4.36 -8.53 -14.85
CA TYR A 5 4.97 -9.45 -13.89
C TYR A 5 4.02 -10.59 -13.54
N ASP A 6 4.57 -11.77 -13.28
CA ASP A 6 3.82 -12.92 -12.78
C ASP A 6 3.28 -12.61 -11.37
N GLU A 7 2.01 -12.94 -11.14
CA GLU A 7 1.32 -12.73 -9.85
C GLU A 7 2.06 -13.40 -8.68
N ARG A 8 2.75 -14.52 -8.92
CA ARG A 8 3.56 -15.23 -7.91
C ARG A 8 4.79 -14.43 -7.48
N ILE A 9 5.28 -13.52 -8.33
CA ILE A 9 6.44 -12.66 -8.04
C ILE A 9 5.98 -11.44 -7.23
N VAL A 10 4.87 -10.82 -7.61
CA VAL A 10 4.37 -9.58 -6.96
C VAL A 10 3.48 -9.85 -5.75
N GLY A 11 2.96 -11.06 -5.58
CA GLY A 11 2.17 -11.49 -4.42
C GLY A 11 2.86 -11.19 -3.08
N PRO A 12 4.09 -11.68 -2.84
CA PRO A 12 4.82 -11.40 -1.61
C PRO A 12 5.03 -9.91 -1.34
N MET A 13 5.31 -9.11 -2.38
CA MET A 13 5.54 -7.67 -2.25
C MET A 13 4.29 -6.90 -1.81
N ARG A 14 3.10 -7.40 -2.18
CA ARG A 14 1.81 -6.88 -1.73
C ARG A 14 1.50 -7.33 -0.31
N GLU A 15 1.76 -8.61 -0.02
CA GLU A 15 1.57 -9.18 1.32
C GLU A 15 2.37 -8.43 2.39
N GLU A 16 3.56 -7.92 2.06
CA GLU A 16 4.35 -7.09 2.99
C GLU A 16 3.55 -5.89 3.52
N LEU A 17 2.72 -5.25 2.69
CA LEU A 17 1.89 -4.11 3.11
C LEU A 17 0.53 -4.54 3.66
N THR A 18 -0.12 -5.54 3.06
CA THR A 18 -1.44 -5.99 3.55
C THR A 18 -1.37 -6.61 4.95
N ARG A 19 -0.25 -7.27 5.30
CA ARG A 19 0.01 -7.75 6.68
C ARG A 19 0.16 -6.61 7.69
N LEU A 20 0.51 -5.40 7.25
CA LEU A 20 0.54 -4.20 8.08
C LEU A 20 -0.83 -3.50 8.20
N GLY A 21 -1.87 -4.07 7.57
CA GLY A 21 -3.24 -3.52 7.61
C GLY A 21 -3.57 -2.57 6.46
N PHE A 22 -2.71 -2.46 5.43
CA PHE A 22 -3.07 -1.74 4.21
C PHE A 22 -4.14 -2.49 3.41
N GLN A 23 -5.14 -1.76 2.93
CA GLN A 23 -6.06 -2.28 1.92
C GLN A 23 -5.41 -2.17 0.52
N GLU A 24 -5.29 -3.29 -0.19
CA GLU A 24 -4.91 -3.27 -1.61
C GLU A 24 -6.07 -2.74 -2.45
N THR A 25 -5.82 -1.67 -3.22
CA THR A 25 -6.78 -1.10 -4.17
C THR A 25 -6.27 -1.34 -5.58
N ARG A 26 -7.00 -2.14 -6.36
CA ARG A 26 -6.59 -2.61 -7.69
C ARG A 26 -7.30 -1.91 -8.84
N THR A 27 -8.29 -1.07 -8.53
CA THR A 27 -9.06 -0.35 -9.54
C THR A 27 -9.15 1.15 -9.21
N PRO A 28 -9.32 2.02 -10.23
CA PRO A 28 -9.56 3.43 -10.00
C PRO A 28 -10.76 3.70 -9.09
N ASP A 29 -11.87 2.97 -9.29
CA ASP A 29 -13.09 3.13 -8.49
C ASP A 29 -12.85 2.84 -6.99
N GLU A 30 -12.01 1.85 -6.67
CA GLU A 30 -11.63 1.55 -5.29
C GLU A 30 -10.81 2.69 -4.65
N VAL A 31 -9.90 3.29 -5.41
CA VAL A 31 -9.11 4.46 -4.98
C VAL A 31 -10.02 5.67 -4.78
N ASP A 32 -10.86 5.97 -5.77
CA ASP A 32 -11.80 7.10 -5.75
C ASP A 32 -12.79 6.99 -4.60
N ARG A 33 -13.27 5.79 -4.29
CA ARG A 33 -14.12 5.56 -3.12
C ARG A 33 -13.43 5.96 -1.82
N VAL A 34 -12.18 5.52 -1.61
CA VAL A 34 -11.46 5.79 -0.35
C VAL A 34 -11.07 7.26 -0.22
N LEU A 35 -10.54 7.86 -1.29
CA LEU A 35 -10.10 9.26 -1.30
C LEU A 35 -11.27 10.26 -1.39
N GLY A 36 -12.38 9.86 -2.01
CA GLY A 36 -13.58 10.66 -2.18
C GLY A 36 -14.37 10.92 -0.90
N GLU A 37 -14.21 10.08 0.13
CA GLU A 37 -14.85 10.28 1.44
C GLU A 37 -14.39 11.58 2.15
N LYS A 38 -13.23 12.13 1.78
CA LYS A 38 -12.68 13.41 2.27
C LYS A 38 -12.78 13.60 3.80
N LYS A 39 -12.62 12.50 4.55
CA LYS A 39 -12.70 12.47 6.01
C LYS A 39 -11.48 11.73 6.56
N GLY A 40 -10.91 12.28 7.63
CA GLY A 40 -9.74 11.69 8.28
C GLY A 40 -8.46 11.85 7.47
N THR A 41 -7.44 11.11 7.87
CA THR A 41 -6.15 11.05 7.17
C THR A 41 -5.99 9.72 6.46
N VAL A 42 -5.51 9.76 5.22
CA VAL A 42 -5.24 8.56 4.41
C VAL A 42 -3.75 8.49 4.12
N LEU A 43 -3.11 7.40 4.53
CA LEU A 43 -1.77 7.05 4.07
C LEU A 43 -1.89 6.17 2.83
N VAL A 44 -1.38 6.69 1.70
CA VAL A 44 -1.32 5.95 0.44
C VAL A 44 0.12 5.54 0.20
N VAL A 45 0.36 4.23 0.08
CA VAL A 45 1.66 3.71 -0.36
C VAL A 45 1.54 3.30 -1.82
N VAL A 46 2.26 4.01 -2.68
CA VAL A 46 2.43 3.59 -4.07
C VAL A 46 3.53 2.53 -4.08
N ASN A 47 3.15 1.25 -4.13
CA ASN A 47 4.11 0.17 -4.03
C ASN A 47 4.83 -0.01 -5.37
N SER A 48 5.98 -0.67 -5.35
CA SER A 48 6.70 -1.02 -6.58
C SER A 48 7.56 -2.27 -6.40
N VAL A 49 7.99 -2.82 -7.52
CA VAL A 49 8.92 -3.96 -7.59
C VAL A 49 10.38 -3.54 -7.43
N CYS A 50 10.66 -2.23 -7.36
CA CYS A 50 12.02 -1.69 -7.31
C CYS A 50 12.71 -2.01 -5.97
N GLY A 51 14.03 -2.13 -5.99
CA GLY A 51 14.82 -2.44 -4.80
C GLY A 51 14.69 -1.39 -3.69
N CYS A 52 14.44 -0.12 -4.01
CA CYS A 52 14.18 0.92 -3.00
C CYS A 52 12.85 0.72 -2.26
N ALA A 53 11.84 0.15 -2.91
CA ALA A 53 10.59 -0.16 -2.22
C ALA A 53 10.80 -1.29 -1.20
N ALA A 54 11.58 -2.30 -1.57
CA ALA A 54 11.93 -3.42 -0.71
C ALA A 54 12.85 -3.00 0.46
N GLY A 55 13.92 -2.26 0.17
CA GLY A 55 14.94 -1.92 1.16
C GLY A 55 14.61 -0.70 2.02
N MET A 56 13.72 0.18 1.56
CA MET A 56 13.43 1.46 2.23
C MET A 56 11.95 1.68 2.46
N ALA A 57 11.12 1.76 1.41
CA ALA A 57 9.75 2.26 1.56
C ALA A 57 8.86 1.35 2.43
N ARG A 58 8.80 0.05 2.13
CA ARG A 58 7.98 -0.89 2.91
C ARG A 58 8.48 -1.06 4.36
N PRO A 59 9.80 -1.20 4.62
CA PRO A 59 10.34 -1.18 5.98
C PRO A 59 10.05 0.13 6.74
N ALA A 60 10.22 1.29 6.09
CA ALA A 60 9.98 2.59 6.72
C ALA A 60 8.50 2.78 7.09
N VAL A 61 7.58 2.32 6.23
CA VAL A 61 6.15 2.33 6.54
C VAL A 61 5.85 1.43 7.73
N ALA A 62 6.43 0.21 7.79
CA ALA A 62 6.26 -0.67 8.94
C ALA A 62 6.71 0.00 10.25
N MET A 63 7.90 0.61 10.25
CA MET A 63 8.42 1.36 11.40
C MET A 63 7.54 2.57 11.75
N ALA A 64 6.99 3.27 10.74
CA ALA A 64 6.13 4.42 10.98
C ALA A 64 4.85 4.05 11.75
N LEU A 65 4.35 2.82 11.59
CA LEU A 65 3.14 2.33 12.26
C LEU A 65 3.36 1.94 13.72
N ASP A 66 4.60 1.92 14.20
CA ASP A 66 4.93 1.72 15.61
C ASP A 66 4.77 3.02 16.44
N HIS A 67 4.54 4.17 15.80
CA HIS A 67 4.28 5.45 16.48
C HIS A 67 2.81 5.59 16.94
N ASP A 68 2.58 6.49 17.90
CA ASP A 68 1.25 6.71 18.51
C ASP A 68 0.25 7.36 17.54
N VAL A 69 0.70 8.28 16.69
CA VAL A 69 -0.16 8.98 15.73
C VAL A 69 -0.21 8.19 14.43
N LYS A 70 -1.37 7.60 14.13
CA LYS A 70 -1.58 6.73 12.98
C LYS A 70 -2.60 7.33 12.01
N PRO A 71 -2.47 7.05 10.70
CA PRO A 71 -3.50 7.43 9.73
C PRO A 71 -4.80 6.67 10.03
N GLU A 72 -5.94 7.32 9.76
CA GLU A 72 -7.26 6.68 9.94
C GLU A 72 -7.51 5.61 8.88
N LYS A 73 -6.94 5.77 7.69
CA LYS A 73 -7.02 4.80 6.59
C LYS A 73 -5.67 4.57 5.96
N MET A 74 -5.44 3.34 5.51
CA MET A 74 -4.20 2.92 4.86
C MET A 74 -4.53 2.11 3.61
N ILE A 75 -4.06 2.58 2.46
CA ILE A 75 -4.25 1.90 1.18
C ILE A 75 -2.94 1.78 0.39
N THR A 76 -2.84 0.73 -0.43
CA THR A 76 -1.72 0.54 -1.36
C THR A 76 -2.21 0.29 -2.77
N VAL A 77 -1.49 0.87 -3.74
CA VAL A 77 -1.69 0.68 -5.19
C VAL A 77 -0.48 0.02 -5.83
#